data_AF-A0A2X3JEM3-F1
#
_entry.id   AF-A0A2X3JEM3-F1
#
_cell.length_a   1.000
_cell.length_b   1.000
_cell.length_c   1.000
_cell.angle_alpha   90.00
_cell.angle_beta   90.00
_cell.angle_gamma   90.00
#
_symmetry.space_group_name_H-M   'P 1'
#
loop_
_entity.id
_entity.type
_entity.pdbx_description
1 polymer ?
#
loop_
_entity_poly.entity_id
_entity_poly.type
_entity_poly.pdbx_seq_one_letter_code
_entity_poly.pdbx_strand_id
1 'polypeptide(L)'
;MLAGSFWGQSSTLNSSLSGGINTGSLLAIGGGHAVMSKQAANYQGGGMIIDVSSDDKNAELVALYPGGAAPLKPGRNFIPVDAWKPGTVQIDFPGTEAPALKVEPEYLNYQHIRGGVSAHTVKVMKTMTVMGRLVDGDGHALGGAHVVNHAGRTVTEPDGLFTLEVHENNPVLAVEHRSISQCEIRLNPTTQKTQAEIIFLGNLTCDGLPLAGNTEAASRTAANNKDI
;
A
#
# COMPACT_ATOMS: atom_id res chain seq x y z
N MET A 1 -24.21 34.81 -15.97
CA MET A 1 -23.46 33.97 -16.94
C MET A 1 -22.83 32.82 -16.17
N LEU A 2 -23.19 31.57 -16.48
CA LEU A 2 -22.47 30.40 -15.98
C LEU A 2 -21.20 30.27 -16.84
N ALA A 3 -20.02 30.50 -16.23
CA ALA A 3 -18.74 30.27 -16.88
C ALA A 3 -18.27 28.85 -16.54
N GLY A 4 -17.81 28.11 -17.55
CA GLY A 4 -17.27 26.76 -17.39
C GLY A 4 -16.09 26.53 -18.31
N SER A 5 -15.20 25.62 -17.94
CA SER A 5 -14.02 25.24 -18.71
C SER A 5 -14.04 23.74 -19.00
N PHE A 6 -13.48 23.35 -20.15
CA PHE A 6 -13.26 21.95 -20.53
C PHE A 6 -11.81 21.77 -20.96
N TRP A 7 -11.26 20.59 -20.73
CA TRP A 7 -9.94 20.20 -21.24
C TRP A 7 -9.88 18.70 -21.50
N GLY A 8 -9.00 18.29 -22.40
CA GLY A 8 -8.79 16.90 -22.75
C GLY A 8 -7.44 16.69 -23.42
N GLN A 9 -6.91 15.49 -23.25
CA GLN A 9 -5.62 15.09 -23.78
C GLN A 9 -5.60 13.58 -24.03
N SER A 10 -5.01 13.18 -25.15
CA SER A 10 -4.62 11.80 -25.43
C SER A 10 -3.10 11.64 -25.32
N SER A 11 -2.62 10.56 -24.72
CA SER A 11 -1.21 10.17 -24.71
C SER A 11 -1.00 8.92 -25.57
N THR A 12 -0.09 9.01 -26.55
CA THR A 12 0.29 7.87 -27.40
C THR A 12 1.27 6.93 -26.72
N LEU A 13 2.02 7.39 -25.72
CA LEU A 13 3.00 6.57 -24.99
C LEU A 13 2.31 5.46 -24.18
N ASN A 14 1.17 5.79 -23.54
CA ASN A 14 0.44 4.86 -22.66
C ASN A 14 -0.97 4.57 -23.15
N SER A 15 -1.31 4.94 -24.40
CA SER A 15 -2.66 4.80 -25.00
C SER A 15 -3.80 5.29 -24.09
N SER A 16 -3.59 6.41 -23.39
CA SER A 16 -4.52 6.90 -22.37
C SER A 16 -5.23 8.19 -22.80
N LEU A 17 -6.51 8.31 -22.42
CA LEU A 17 -7.31 9.52 -22.57
C LEU A 17 -7.56 10.10 -21.18
N SER A 18 -7.34 11.41 -21.03
CA SER A 18 -7.62 12.14 -19.79
C SER A 18 -8.25 13.49 -20.10
N GLY A 19 -9.03 14.02 -19.16
CA GLY A 19 -9.64 15.34 -19.31
C GLY A 19 -10.58 15.68 -18.16
N GLY A 20 -11.22 16.84 -18.28
CA GLY A 20 -12.20 17.26 -17.31
C GLY A 20 -13.06 18.43 -17.76
N ILE A 21 -14.15 18.64 -17.03
CA ILE A 21 -15.11 19.71 -17.23
C ILE A 21 -15.37 20.36 -15.87
N ASN A 22 -15.28 21.68 -15.78
CA ASN A 22 -15.61 22.45 -14.59
C ASN A 22 -16.75 23.43 -14.92
N THR A 23 -17.87 23.30 -14.21
CA THR A 23 -19.05 24.20 -14.33
C THR A 23 -19.50 24.72 -12.95
N GLY A 24 -18.57 24.80 -11.99
CA GLY A 24 -18.85 24.96 -10.55
C GLY A 24 -18.75 23.64 -9.78
N SER A 25 -18.75 22.52 -10.48
CA SER A 25 -18.28 21.21 -10.02
C SER A 25 -17.36 20.63 -11.10
N LEU A 26 -16.31 19.95 -10.68
CA LEU A 26 -15.31 19.34 -11.52
C LEU A 26 -15.66 17.87 -11.77
N LEU A 27 -15.77 17.46 -13.03
CA LEU A 27 -15.69 16.06 -13.44
C LEU A 27 -14.31 15.83 -14.08
N ALA A 28 -13.53 14.88 -13.58
CA ALA A 28 -12.23 14.52 -14.13
C ALA A 28 -12.18 13.01 -14.46
N ILE A 29 -11.55 12.68 -15.58
CA ILE A 29 -11.36 11.31 -16.07
C ILE A 29 -9.89 11.13 -16.45
N GLY A 30 -9.30 10.01 -16.04
CA GLY A 30 -7.90 9.68 -16.35
C GLY A 30 -7.53 8.31 -15.81
N GLY A 31 -6.64 7.60 -16.51
CA GLY A 31 -6.16 6.28 -16.07
C GLY A 31 -7.25 5.20 -15.90
N GLY A 32 -8.40 5.34 -16.57
CA GLY A 32 -9.55 4.43 -16.41
C GLY A 32 -10.49 4.78 -15.24
N HIS A 33 -10.21 5.85 -14.49
CA HIS A 33 -11.03 6.31 -13.38
C HIS A 33 -11.77 7.61 -13.71
N ALA A 34 -12.88 7.84 -13.00
CA ALA A 34 -13.63 9.08 -13.04
C ALA A 34 -13.97 9.54 -11.62
N VAL A 35 -13.92 10.85 -11.38
CA VAL A 35 -14.24 11.48 -10.09
C VAL A 35 -14.97 12.80 -10.31
N MET A 36 -15.94 13.08 -9.45
CA MET A 36 -16.61 14.38 -9.39
C MET A 36 -16.26 15.08 -8.08
N SER A 37 -15.80 16.32 -8.15
CA SER A 37 -15.40 17.13 -6.99
C SER A 37 -16.13 18.47 -7.00
N LYS A 38 -16.48 18.95 -5.81
CA LYS A 38 -17.04 20.31 -5.63
C LYS A 38 -15.94 21.39 -5.62
N GLN A 39 -14.67 21.00 -5.69
CA GLN A 39 -13.55 21.91 -5.77
C GLN A 39 -13.59 22.63 -7.14
N ALA A 40 -14.15 23.84 -7.16
CA ALA A 40 -14.12 24.71 -8.32
C ALA A 40 -12.70 25.24 -8.51
N ALA A 41 -11.82 24.42 -9.09
CA ALA A 41 -10.47 24.86 -9.39
C ALA A 41 -10.49 25.62 -10.72
N ASN A 42 -10.20 26.92 -10.69
CA ASN A 42 -9.77 27.70 -11.86
C ASN A 42 -8.39 27.16 -12.30
N TYR A 43 -8.35 25.93 -12.79
CA TYR A 43 -7.11 25.17 -12.88
C TYR A 43 -6.57 25.16 -14.31
N GLN A 44 -5.30 25.52 -14.44
CA GLN A 44 -4.57 25.52 -15.71
C GLN A 44 -3.40 24.51 -15.75
N GLY A 45 -3.30 23.62 -14.75
CA GLY A 45 -2.28 22.56 -14.65
C GLY A 45 -2.82 21.17 -15.01
N GLY A 46 -2.35 20.12 -14.33
CA GLY A 46 -2.86 18.74 -14.41
C GLY A 46 -3.70 18.31 -13.18
N GLY A 47 -4.16 17.07 -13.17
CA GLY A 47 -4.95 16.52 -12.07
C GLY A 47 -4.46 15.14 -11.65
N MET A 48 -4.77 14.77 -10.41
CA MET A 48 -4.55 13.40 -9.93
C MET A 48 -5.82 12.91 -9.25
N ILE A 49 -6.30 11.75 -9.71
CA ILE A 49 -7.34 10.98 -9.04
C ILE A 49 -6.65 10.05 -8.04
N ILE A 50 -7.01 10.16 -6.76
CA ILE A 50 -6.50 9.28 -5.70
C ILE A 50 -7.66 8.47 -5.17
N ASP A 51 -7.67 7.16 -5.47
CA ASP A 51 -8.61 6.20 -4.93
C ASP A 51 -8.08 5.62 -3.62
N VAL A 52 -8.67 6.05 -2.49
CA VAL A 52 -8.26 5.63 -1.15
C VAL A 52 -9.07 4.38 -0.76
N SER A 53 -8.43 3.22 -0.81
CA SER A 53 -8.98 1.95 -0.34
C SER A 53 -8.65 1.76 1.15
N SER A 54 -9.62 1.91 2.04
CA SER A 54 -9.38 1.92 3.48
C SER A 54 -10.15 0.82 4.23
N ASP A 55 -9.49 0.18 5.20
CA ASP A 55 -10.15 -0.65 6.22
C ASP A 55 -10.95 0.18 7.22
N ASP A 56 -10.63 1.47 7.36
CA ASP A 56 -11.38 2.42 8.16
C ASP A 56 -12.17 3.40 7.28
N LYS A 57 -13.50 3.30 7.34
CA LYS A 57 -14.39 4.18 6.58
C LYS A 57 -14.34 5.65 7.03
N ASN A 58 -13.81 5.90 8.22
CA ASN A 58 -13.66 7.22 8.81
C ASN A 58 -12.20 7.71 8.77
N ALA A 59 -11.29 7.00 8.09
CA ALA A 59 -9.93 7.46 7.93
C ALA A 59 -9.92 8.87 7.32
N GLU A 60 -9.17 9.77 7.94
CA GLU A 60 -8.88 11.09 7.39
C GLU A 60 -7.42 11.13 6.98
N LEU A 61 -7.15 11.63 5.79
CA LEU A 61 -5.81 11.75 5.23
C LEU A 61 -5.62 13.16 4.67
N VAL A 62 -4.37 13.53 4.45
CA VAL A 62 -3.98 14.75 3.73
C VAL A 62 -3.01 14.40 2.62
N ALA A 63 -3.27 14.95 1.43
CA ALA A 63 -2.31 15.00 0.34
C ALA A 63 -1.54 16.32 0.42
N LEU A 64 -0.23 16.25 0.61
CA LEU A 64 0.70 17.38 0.57
C LEU A 64 1.40 17.40 -0.79
N TYR A 65 1.36 18.52 -1.48
CA TYR A 65 1.95 18.69 -2.81
C TYR A 65 2.50 20.11 -2.97
N PRO A 66 3.38 20.39 -3.97
CA PRO A 66 4.02 21.71 -4.08
C PRO A 66 3.06 22.92 -4.13
N GLY A 67 1.82 22.69 -4.59
CA GLY A 67 0.77 23.71 -4.67
C GLY A 67 -0.13 23.84 -3.43
N GLY A 68 0.12 23.07 -2.36
CA GLY A 68 -0.63 23.15 -1.11
C GLY A 68 -0.97 21.78 -0.49
N ALA A 69 -2.07 21.74 0.24
CA ALA A 69 -2.59 20.53 0.87
C ALA A 69 -4.06 20.33 0.52
N ALA A 70 -4.48 19.07 0.37
CA ALA A 70 -5.88 18.72 0.15
C ALA A 70 -6.28 17.54 1.06
N PRO A 71 -7.44 17.61 1.74
CA PRO A 71 -7.93 16.49 2.51
C PRO A 71 -8.32 15.34 1.57
N LEU A 72 -8.07 14.11 1.99
CA LEU A 72 -8.50 12.89 1.31
C LEU A 72 -9.40 12.07 2.24
N LYS A 73 -10.39 11.42 1.65
CA LYS A 73 -11.30 10.48 2.33
C LYS A 73 -11.32 9.13 1.60
N PRO A 74 -11.72 8.03 2.25
CA PRO A 74 -11.95 6.76 1.59
C PRO A 74 -12.81 6.92 0.33
N GLY A 75 -12.41 6.28 -0.76
CA GLY A 75 -12.94 6.45 -2.10
C GLY A 75 -12.13 7.41 -2.98
N ARG A 76 -12.76 7.87 -4.07
CA ARG A 76 -12.07 8.68 -5.09
C ARG A 76 -12.04 10.15 -4.73
N ASN A 77 -10.84 10.70 -4.73
CA ASN A 77 -10.55 12.10 -4.51
C ASN A 77 -9.91 12.69 -5.77
N PHE A 78 -10.01 14.01 -5.92
CA PHE A 78 -9.31 14.75 -6.95
C PHE A 78 -8.42 15.80 -6.30
N ILE A 79 -7.14 15.82 -6.67
CA ILE A 79 -6.23 16.90 -6.30
C ILE A 79 -5.67 17.61 -7.54
N PRO A 80 -5.57 18.95 -7.52
CA PRO A 80 -4.87 19.70 -8.56
C PRO A 80 -3.36 19.53 -8.40
N VAL A 81 -2.65 19.28 -9.50
CA VAL A 81 -1.18 19.17 -9.50
C VAL A 81 -0.54 19.94 -10.64
N ASP A 82 0.64 20.50 -10.39
CA ASP A 82 1.31 21.36 -11.37
C ASP A 82 1.60 20.62 -12.69
N ALA A 83 1.55 21.34 -13.80
CA ALA A 83 1.94 20.81 -15.11
C ALA A 83 3.39 21.18 -15.47
N TRP A 84 3.96 20.46 -16.43
CA TRP A 84 5.25 20.66 -17.11
C TRP A 84 6.51 20.45 -16.28
N LYS A 85 6.37 20.07 -15.00
CA LYS A 85 7.48 19.72 -14.12
C LYS A 85 7.17 18.43 -13.36
N PRO A 86 8.18 17.61 -13.04
CA PRO A 86 8.03 16.53 -12.09
C PRO A 86 7.59 17.06 -10.72
N GLY A 87 6.82 16.26 -10.00
CA GLY A 87 6.43 16.55 -8.63
C GLY A 87 6.11 15.28 -7.85
N THR A 88 5.95 15.45 -6.54
CA THR A 88 5.61 14.37 -5.62
C THR A 88 4.43 14.83 -4.76
N VAL A 89 3.47 13.94 -4.58
CA VAL A 89 2.39 14.07 -3.61
C VAL A 89 2.72 13.14 -2.45
N GLN A 90 2.84 13.69 -1.25
CA GLN A 90 2.95 12.92 -0.02
C GLN A 90 1.55 12.71 0.57
N ILE A 91 1.25 11.49 0.98
CA ILE A 91 0.02 11.12 1.66
C ILE A 91 0.34 10.88 3.13
N ASP A 92 -0.40 11.54 4.01
CA ASP A 92 -0.15 11.49 5.44
C ASP A 92 -1.47 11.52 6.24
N PHE A 93 -1.41 11.26 7.54
CA PHE A 93 -2.53 11.47 8.45
C PHE A 93 -2.53 12.92 8.99
N PRO A 94 -3.70 13.53 9.20
CA PRO A 94 -3.78 14.84 9.80
C PRO A 94 -3.38 14.79 11.28
N GLY A 95 -2.52 15.72 11.72
CA GLY A 95 -2.12 15.84 13.12
C GLY A 95 -0.81 15.12 13.45
N THR A 96 -0.56 14.90 14.74
CA THR A 96 0.69 14.29 15.25
C THR A 96 0.47 12.94 15.94
N GLU A 97 -0.78 12.55 16.17
CA GLU A 97 -1.10 11.21 16.66
C GLU A 97 -1.11 10.28 15.47
N ALA A 98 -0.27 9.25 15.50
CA ALA A 98 -0.33 8.18 14.52
C ALA A 98 -1.53 7.30 14.91
N PRO A 99 -2.65 7.33 14.17
CA PRO A 99 -3.69 6.33 14.37
C PRO A 99 -3.11 4.94 14.15
N ALA A 100 -3.77 3.89 14.65
CA ALA A 100 -3.46 2.49 14.33
C ALA A 100 -3.81 2.14 12.86
N LEU A 101 -3.31 2.97 11.95
CA LEU A 101 -3.52 2.95 10.51
C LEU A 101 -2.17 3.19 9.82
N LYS A 102 -1.92 2.41 8.76
CA LYS A 102 -0.79 2.56 7.85
C LYS A 102 -1.30 3.03 6.51
N VAL A 103 -0.57 3.93 5.84
CA VAL A 103 -0.87 4.32 4.45
C VAL A 103 0.20 3.79 3.50
N GLU A 104 -0.20 3.23 2.36
CA GLU A 104 0.73 2.75 1.33
C GLU A 104 0.17 2.92 -0.10
N PRO A 105 0.94 3.51 -1.04
CA PRO A 105 2.21 4.18 -0.82
C PRO A 105 2.04 5.56 -0.17
N GLU A 106 3.06 6.00 0.58
CA GLU A 106 3.13 7.34 1.17
C GLU A 106 3.47 8.43 0.14
N TYR A 107 4.08 8.06 -0.98
CA TYR A 107 4.55 9.02 -2.00
C TYR A 107 4.08 8.62 -3.40
N LEU A 108 3.49 9.58 -4.11
CA LEU A 108 3.05 9.44 -5.49
C LEU A 108 3.81 10.45 -6.37
N ASN A 109 4.65 9.94 -7.26
CA ASN A 109 5.37 10.76 -8.23
C ASN A 109 4.52 11.01 -9.48
N TYR A 110 4.61 12.21 -10.03
CA TYR A 110 3.91 12.57 -11.25
C TYR A 110 4.73 13.51 -12.14
N GLN A 111 4.40 13.51 -13.43
CA GLN A 111 4.81 14.51 -14.39
C GLN A 111 3.69 14.67 -15.41
N HIS A 112 2.95 15.78 -15.33
CA HIS A 112 1.80 16.02 -16.19
C HIS A 112 2.10 17.09 -17.21
N ILE A 113 1.51 17.00 -18.39
CA ILE A 113 1.33 18.17 -19.25
C ILE A 113 0.01 18.86 -18.87
N ARG A 114 -0.25 20.05 -19.43
CA ARG A 114 -1.49 20.79 -19.15
C ARG A 114 -2.71 19.92 -19.49
N GLY A 115 -3.63 19.80 -18.53
CA GLY A 115 -4.86 19.03 -18.66
C GLY A 115 -4.71 17.52 -18.47
N GLY A 116 -3.51 17.01 -18.28
CA GLY A 116 -3.27 15.59 -18.00
C GLY A 116 -3.85 15.19 -16.65
N VAL A 117 -4.49 14.01 -16.59
CA VAL A 117 -5.02 13.44 -15.33
C VAL A 117 -4.46 12.03 -15.13
N SER A 118 -3.74 11.81 -14.03
CA SER A 118 -3.34 10.46 -13.59
C SER A 118 -4.32 9.89 -12.57
N ALA A 119 -4.26 8.57 -12.36
CA ALA A 119 -5.03 7.89 -11.33
C ALA A 119 -4.12 6.95 -10.54
N HIS A 120 -4.23 6.98 -9.21
CA HIS A 120 -3.45 6.14 -8.29
C HIS A 120 -4.37 5.56 -7.21
N THR A 121 -4.04 4.37 -6.73
CA THR A 121 -4.68 3.76 -5.56
C THR A 121 -3.75 3.88 -4.37
N VAL A 122 -4.30 4.30 -3.24
CA VAL A 122 -3.63 4.34 -1.95
C VAL A 122 -4.41 3.45 -0.99
N LYS A 123 -3.71 2.59 -0.25
CA LYS A 123 -4.29 1.70 0.75
C LYS A 123 -4.13 2.31 2.13
N VAL A 124 -5.18 2.24 2.94
CA VAL A 124 -5.15 2.56 4.36
C VAL A 124 -5.51 1.30 5.13
N MET A 125 -4.58 0.80 5.91
CA MET A 125 -4.63 -0.50 6.55
C MET A 125 -4.71 -0.34 8.05
N LYS A 126 -5.65 -1.01 8.72
CA LYS A 126 -5.63 -1.08 10.20
C LYS A 126 -4.48 -1.93 10.66
N THR A 127 -3.66 -1.42 11.56
CA THR A 127 -2.48 -2.11 12.07
C THR A 127 -2.57 -2.36 13.55
N MET A 128 -1.86 -3.40 13.99
CA MET A 128 -1.55 -3.67 15.38
C MET A 128 -0.04 -3.83 15.51
N THR A 129 0.53 -3.40 16.63
CA THR A 129 1.94 -3.70 16.91
C THR A 129 2.03 -5.08 17.53
N VAL A 130 2.92 -5.92 17.01
CA VAL A 130 3.23 -7.22 17.61
C VAL A 130 4.69 -7.25 18.05
N MET A 131 4.94 -7.89 19.17
CA MET A 131 6.28 -8.16 19.68
C MET A 131 6.43 -9.66 19.92
N GLY A 132 7.51 -10.25 19.42
CA GLY A 132 7.75 -11.68 19.53
C GLY A 132 9.23 -12.02 19.46
N ARG A 133 9.53 -13.31 19.61
CA ARG A 133 10.89 -13.85 19.50
C ARG A 133 10.89 -15.00 18.51
N LEU A 134 11.69 -14.89 17.46
CA LEU A 134 11.84 -15.97 16.48
C LEU A 134 12.88 -16.98 16.99
N VAL A 135 12.51 -18.26 16.96
CA VAL A 135 13.38 -19.37 17.38
C VAL A 135 13.36 -20.52 16.37
N ASP A 136 14.42 -21.32 16.35
CA ASP A 136 14.48 -22.56 15.59
C ASP A 136 13.71 -23.70 16.30
N GLY A 137 13.68 -24.89 15.68
CA GLY A 137 13.01 -26.07 16.24
C GLY A 137 13.59 -26.57 17.57
N ASP A 138 14.82 -26.18 17.90
CA ASP A 138 15.50 -26.51 19.16
C ASP A 138 15.34 -25.39 20.22
N GLY A 139 14.69 -24.28 19.85
CA GLY A 139 14.45 -23.13 20.71
C GLY A 139 15.56 -22.07 20.74
N HIS A 140 16.59 -22.21 19.89
CA HIS A 140 17.65 -21.20 19.77
C HIS A 140 17.16 -19.95 19.04
N ALA A 141 17.70 -18.80 19.43
CA ALA A 141 17.38 -17.51 18.82
C ALA A 141 17.72 -17.48 17.32
N LEU A 142 16.79 -17.00 16.51
CA LEU A 142 17.03 -16.69 15.09
C LEU A 142 17.23 -15.18 14.92
N GLY A 143 18.45 -14.70 15.16
CA GLY A 143 18.83 -13.31 14.94
C GLY A 143 19.17 -12.99 13.48
N GLY A 144 18.85 -11.77 13.03
CA GLY A 144 19.08 -11.31 11.66
C GLY A 144 18.08 -11.85 10.63
N ALA A 145 16.92 -12.36 11.08
CA ALA A 145 15.85 -12.82 10.20
C ALA A 145 15.01 -11.63 9.73
N HIS A 146 14.72 -11.57 8.44
CA HIS A 146 13.77 -10.61 7.88
C HIS A 146 12.36 -11.09 8.18
N VAL A 147 11.58 -10.25 8.86
CA VAL A 147 10.16 -10.51 9.15
C VAL A 147 9.34 -9.44 8.45
N VAL A 148 8.45 -9.89 7.57
CA VAL A 148 7.69 -9.01 6.67
C VAL A 148 6.20 -9.30 6.78
N ASN A 149 5.42 -8.24 6.91
CA ASN A 149 4.00 -8.21 6.66
C ASN A 149 3.74 -7.17 5.56
N HIS A 150 2.57 -7.21 4.95
CA HIS A 150 2.22 -6.17 3.99
C HIS A 150 2.02 -4.79 4.64
N ALA A 151 1.82 -4.71 5.97
CA ALA A 151 1.80 -3.44 6.70
C ALA A 151 3.19 -2.94 7.16
N GLY A 152 4.22 -3.79 7.17
CA GLY A 152 5.51 -3.43 7.75
C GLY A 152 6.61 -4.47 7.56
N ARG A 153 7.86 -4.09 7.85
CA ARG A 153 9.01 -5.00 7.83
C ARG A 153 9.96 -4.71 8.97
N THR A 154 10.65 -5.73 9.46
CA THR A 154 11.68 -5.61 10.49
C THR A 154 12.76 -6.69 10.33
N VAL A 155 13.82 -6.59 11.13
CA VAL A 155 14.87 -7.60 11.24
C VAL A 155 14.98 -7.99 12.70
N THR A 156 15.04 -9.29 12.99
CA THR A 156 15.18 -9.78 14.37
C THR A 156 16.53 -9.39 14.96
N GLU A 157 16.51 -9.03 16.24
CA GLU A 157 17.70 -8.78 17.06
C GLU A 157 18.51 -10.07 17.29
N PRO A 158 19.77 -10.00 17.76
CA PRO A 158 20.62 -11.18 17.96
C PRO A 158 20.01 -12.28 18.85
N ASP A 159 19.13 -11.90 19.78
CA ASP A 159 18.41 -12.83 20.65
C ASP A 159 17.08 -13.33 20.05
N GLY A 160 16.76 -12.95 18.82
CA GLY A 160 15.58 -13.33 18.07
C GLY A 160 14.38 -12.40 18.26
N LEU A 161 14.48 -11.36 19.10
CA LEU A 161 13.36 -10.43 19.33
C LEU A 161 13.04 -9.59 18.09
N PHE A 162 11.75 -9.29 17.91
CA PHE A 162 11.29 -8.33 16.91
C PHE A 162 10.03 -7.61 17.37
N THR A 163 9.87 -6.39 16.85
CA THR A 163 8.62 -5.60 16.92
C THR A 163 8.21 -5.23 15.50
N LEU A 164 6.94 -5.39 15.17
CA LEU A 164 6.43 -5.19 13.82
C LEU A 164 4.98 -4.70 13.82
N GLU A 165 4.67 -3.73 12.96
CA GLU A 165 3.29 -3.40 12.61
C GLU A 165 2.71 -4.44 11.66
N VAL A 166 1.58 -5.02 12.02
CA VAL A 166 0.90 -6.08 11.28
C VAL A 166 -0.51 -5.66 10.98
N HIS A 167 -0.97 -5.92 9.77
CA HIS A 167 -2.36 -5.67 9.39
C HIS A 167 -3.35 -6.51 10.20
N GLU A 168 -4.41 -5.87 10.68
CA GLU A 168 -5.39 -6.54 11.53
C GLU A 168 -6.17 -7.63 10.80
N ASN A 169 -6.50 -7.42 9.53
CA ASN A 169 -7.38 -8.33 8.78
C ASN A 169 -6.61 -9.44 8.04
N ASN A 170 -5.29 -9.31 7.90
CA ASN A 170 -4.42 -10.32 7.28
C ASN A 170 -3.07 -10.45 8.02
N PRO A 171 -3.08 -10.98 9.26
CA PRO A 171 -1.91 -10.98 10.13
C PRO A 171 -0.97 -12.17 9.82
N VAL A 172 -0.38 -12.17 8.62
CA VAL A 172 0.57 -13.18 8.15
C VAL A 172 1.98 -12.60 8.12
N LEU A 173 2.92 -13.28 8.77
CA LEU A 173 4.34 -12.93 8.76
C LEU A 173 5.07 -13.83 7.78
N ALA A 174 5.72 -13.24 6.77
CA ALA A 174 6.72 -13.92 5.97
C ALA A 174 8.08 -13.75 6.64
N VAL A 175 8.76 -14.87 6.89
CA VAL A 175 10.06 -14.91 7.54
C VAL A 175 11.10 -15.45 6.57
N GLU A 176 12.22 -14.75 6.46
CA GLU A 176 13.37 -15.16 5.67
C GLU A 176 14.64 -15.06 6.52
N HIS A 177 15.42 -16.13 6.57
CA HIS A 177 16.69 -16.17 7.29
C HIS A 177 17.65 -17.12 6.58
N ARG A 178 18.95 -17.03 6.85
CA ARG A 178 19.94 -17.89 6.18
C ARG A 178 19.90 -19.34 6.67
N SER A 179 19.51 -19.55 7.93
CA SER A 179 19.51 -20.86 8.58
C SER A 179 18.20 -21.63 8.42
N ILE A 180 17.13 -20.96 7.99
CA ILE A 180 15.83 -21.58 7.72
C ILE A 180 15.34 -21.17 6.33
N SER A 181 14.75 -22.10 5.57
CA SER A 181 14.04 -21.74 4.33
C SER A 181 12.87 -20.80 4.65
N GLN A 182 12.51 -19.94 3.69
CA GLN A 182 11.42 -18.97 3.83
C GLN A 182 10.12 -19.63 4.33
N CYS A 183 9.47 -19.02 5.33
CA CYS A 183 8.28 -19.57 6.00
C CYS A 183 7.18 -18.50 6.16
N GLU A 184 5.93 -18.93 6.30
CA GLU A 184 4.82 -18.07 6.71
C GLU A 184 4.28 -18.48 8.09
N ILE A 185 4.05 -17.47 8.94
CA ILE A 185 3.43 -17.64 10.26
C ILE A 185 2.11 -16.86 10.26
N ARG A 186 0.99 -17.56 10.43
CA ARG A 186 -0.34 -16.95 10.53
C ARG A 186 -0.65 -16.67 12.00
N LEU A 187 -0.80 -15.41 12.35
CA LEU A 187 -1.14 -15.02 13.72
C LEU A 187 -2.65 -15.11 13.94
N ASN A 188 -3.05 -15.48 15.16
CA ASN A 188 -4.44 -15.37 15.60
C ASN A 188 -4.55 -14.41 16.81
N PRO A 189 -4.62 -13.09 16.57
CA PRO A 189 -4.59 -12.09 17.63
C PRO A 189 -5.91 -11.97 18.42
N THR A 190 -6.96 -12.73 18.09
CA THR A 190 -8.30 -12.57 18.72
C THR A 190 -8.33 -12.93 20.21
N THR A 191 -7.32 -13.62 20.74
CA THR A 191 -7.27 -14.03 22.16
C THR A 191 -6.58 -13.02 23.07
N GLN A 192 -5.98 -11.94 22.55
CA GLN A 192 -5.16 -11.02 23.33
C GLN A 192 -5.38 -9.53 23.01
N LYS A 193 -6.58 -9.14 22.55
CA LYS A 193 -6.94 -7.71 22.44
C LYS A 193 -7.16 -7.11 23.84
N THR A 194 -6.08 -6.82 24.56
CA THR A 194 -6.13 -5.84 25.64
C THR A 194 -6.20 -4.44 25.02
N GLN A 195 -6.65 -3.44 25.77
CA GLN A 195 -6.67 -2.03 25.35
C GLN A 195 -5.26 -1.46 25.07
N ALA A 196 -4.21 -2.29 25.19
CA ALA A 196 -2.83 -1.94 24.90
C ALA A 196 -2.49 -2.28 23.45
N GLU A 197 -1.89 -1.30 22.78
CA GLU A 197 -1.54 -1.22 21.36
C GLU A 197 -0.51 -2.27 20.86
N ILE A 198 -0.05 -3.16 21.77
CA ILE A 198 1.02 -4.13 21.53
C ILE A 198 0.58 -5.53 21.94
N ILE A 199 0.68 -6.49 21.03
CA ILE A 199 0.41 -7.91 21.25
C ILE A 199 1.71 -8.70 21.42
N PHE A 200 1.82 -9.45 22.51
CA PHE A 200 2.98 -10.30 22.77
C PHE A 200 2.75 -11.72 22.23
N LEU A 201 3.52 -12.10 21.21
CA LEU A 201 3.41 -13.38 20.53
C LEU A 201 4.19 -14.50 21.21
N GLY A 202 5.15 -14.15 22.10
CA GLY A 202 6.06 -15.12 22.70
C GLY A 202 7.07 -15.67 21.70
N ASN A 203 7.45 -16.93 21.87
CA ASN A 203 8.35 -17.62 20.93
C ASN A 203 7.55 -18.11 19.71
N LEU A 204 8.05 -17.79 18.52
CA LEU A 204 7.52 -18.23 17.24
C LEU A 204 8.52 -19.16 16.56
N THR A 205 8.05 -20.32 16.12
CA THR A 205 8.81 -21.25 15.30
C THR A 205 8.32 -21.18 13.85
N CYS A 206 9.26 -21.31 12.91
CA CYS A 206 8.91 -21.56 11.52
C CYS A 206 8.62 -23.06 11.35
N ASP A 207 7.39 -23.47 11.68
CA ASP A 207 6.88 -24.81 11.38
C ASP A 207 6.51 -24.82 9.88
N GLY A 208 7.54 -24.97 9.04
CA GLY A 208 7.51 -24.73 7.60
C GLY A 208 6.21 -25.14 6.90
N LEU A 209 5.35 -24.16 6.65
CA LEU A 209 4.56 -24.16 5.43
C LEU A 209 5.47 -23.56 4.35
N PRO A 210 6.02 -24.39 3.44
CA PRO A 210 6.81 -23.86 2.35
C PRO A 210 5.91 -22.95 1.53
N LEU A 211 6.39 -21.73 1.30
CA LEU A 211 5.81 -20.85 0.29
C LEU A 211 5.81 -21.61 -1.03
N ALA A 212 4.62 -21.72 -1.63
CA ALA A 212 4.45 -22.34 -2.94
C ALA A 212 5.17 -21.48 -4.00
N GLY A 213 6.48 -21.70 -4.12
CA GLY A 213 7.30 -21.18 -5.19
C GLY A 213 7.19 -22.10 -6.41
N ASN A 214 6.60 -21.58 -7.48
CA ASN A 214 6.75 -21.96 -8.88
C ASN A 214 6.74 -23.48 -9.18
N THR A 215 5.54 -23.99 -9.45
CA THR A 215 5.30 -25.32 -10.00
C THR A 215 5.67 -25.40 -11.49
N GLU A 216 6.93 -25.16 -11.86
CA GLU A 216 7.43 -25.46 -13.20
C GLU A 216 8.91 -25.86 -13.15
N ALA A 217 9.17 -27.16 -12.95
CA ALA A 217 10.28 -27.93 -13.54
C ALA A 217 10.57 -29.23 -12.76
N ALA A 218 9.60 -30.16 -12.72
CA ALA A 218 9.90 -31.55 -12.36
C ALA A 218 8.94 -32.52 -13.06
N SER A 219 8.81 -32.38 -14.39
CA SER A 219 8.18 -33.41 -15.22
C SER A 219 8.93 -33.58 -16.54
N ARG A 220 10.23 -33.88 -16.46
CA ARG A 220 11.00 -34.44 -17.59
C ARG A 220 12.09 -35.41 -17.12
N THR A 221 11.76 -36.37 -16.25
CA THR A 221 12.64 -37.54 -16.04
C THR A 221 11.88 -38.85 -15.75
N ALA A 222 10.70 -39.02 -16.35
CA ALA A 222 9.98 -40.30 -16.33
C ALA A 222 9.49 -40.66 -17.73
N ALA A 223 10.43 -40.86 -18.64
CA ALA A 223 10.24 -41.68 -19.83
C ALA A 223 11.51 -42.52 -20.00
N ASN A 224 11.79 -43.34 -18.99
CA ASN A 224 12.75 -44.41 -19.13
C ASN A 224 11.98 -45.65 -19.60
N ASN A 225 12.42 -46.19 -20.73
CA ASN A 225 12.55 -47.61 -20.98
C ASN A 225 11.28 -48.49 -20.77
N LYS A 226 10.67 -48.87 -21.89
CA LYS A 226 9.84 -50.07 -21.98
C LYS A 226 10.14 -50.78 -23.30
N ASP A 227 10.95 -51.82 -23.19
CA ASP A 227 10.85 -53.13 -23.83
C ASP A 227 10.57 -53.23 -25.35
N ILE A 228 11.52 -53.90 -26.04
CA ILE A 228 11.54 -54.49 -27.41
C ILE A 228 12.08 -53.57 -28.51
#